data_AF-A0A0M3HIL0-F1
#
_entry.id   AF-A0A0M3HIL0-F1
#
_cell.length_a   1.000
_cell.length_b   1.000
_cell.length_c   1.000
_cell.angle_alpha   90.00
_cell.angle_beta   90.00
_cell.angle_gamma   90.00
#
_symmetry.space_group_name_H-M   'P 1'
#
loop_
_entity.id
_entity.type
_entity.pdbx_description
1 polymer ?
#
loop_
_entity_poly.entity_id
_entity_poly.type
_entity_poly.pdbx_seq_one_letter_code
_entity_poly.pdbx_strand_id
1 'polypeptide(L)' 'MFRFYRGPSGVRAQAMDAQGNLVDDFVFDSGDGDIASRILHVRNAPSPGATSSLAIAEMINDKVAEKFNLKR' A
#
# COMPACT_ATOMS: atom_id res chain seq x y z
N MET A 1 -18.85 22.00 31.49
CA MET A 1 -17.70 22.62 30.80
C MET A 1 -16.89 21.50 30.17
N PHE A 2 -17.00 21.29 28.85
CA PHE A 2 -16.22 20.27 28.14
C PHE A 2 -14.84 20.82 27.81
N ARG A 3 -13.80 20.04 28.14
CA ARG A 3 -12.40 20.42 27.95
C ARG A 3 -11.82 19.51 26.88
N PHE A 4 -11.45 20.10 25.75
CA PHE A 4 -10.79 19.39 24.65
C PHE A 4 -9.28 19.35 24.92
N TYR A 5 -8.70 18.16 24.75
CA TYR A 5 -7.25 17.94 24.76
C TYR A 5 -6.82 17.51 23.37
N ARG A 6 -5.59 17.83 22.98
CA ARG A 6 -5.06 17.41 21.68
C ARG A 6 -4.93 15.89 21.65
N GLY A 7 -5.52 15.27 20.63
CA GLY A 7 -5.24 13.89 20.24
C GLY A 7 -4.02 13.80 19.31
N PRO A 8 -3.49 12.59 19.09
CA PRO A 8 -2.44 12.36 18.10
C PRO A 8 -2.94 12.66 16.68
N SER A 9 -2.01 12.95 15.77
CA SER A 9 -2.28 13.13 14.33
C SER A 9 -1.67 11.99 13.54
N GLY A 10 -2.28 11.62 12.41
CA GLY A 10 -1.80 10.55 11.53
C GLY A 10 -1.99 10.88 10.06
N VAL A 11 -1.13 10.31 9.21
CA VAL A 11 -1.21 10.40 7.75
C VAL A 11 -1.51 9.01 7.19
N ARG A 12 -2.44 8.92 6.23
CA ARG A 12 -2.73 7.68 5.50
C ARG A 12 -2.03 7.72 4.15
N ALA A 13 -1.35 6.63 3.79
CA ALA A 13 -0.91 6.39 2.42
C ALA A 13 -2.15 6.10 1.55
N GLN A 14 -2.65 7.14 0.88
CA GLN A 14 -3.84 7.09 0.05
C GLN A 14 -3.45 7.35 -1.41
N ALA A 15 -3.97 6.52 -2.33
CA ALA A 15 -3.78 6.71 -3.76
C ALA A 15 -5.01 7.37 -4.39
N MET A 16 -4.77 8.13 -5.45
CA MET A 16 -5.78 8.80 -6.24
C MET A 16 -5.53 8.49 -7.72
N ASP A 17 -6.58 8.19 -8.46
CA ASP A 17 -6.50 7.99 -9.91
C ASP A 17 -6.37 9.31 -10.67
N ALA A 18 -6.21 9.24 -11.99
CA ALA A 18 -6.06 10.42 -12.84
C ALA A 18 -7.34 11.27 -12.92
N GLN A 19 -8.48 10.73 -12.52
CA GLN A 19 -9.79 11.37 -12.51
C GLN A 19 -10.10 12.02 -11.14
N GLY A 20 -9.23 11.83 -10.14
CA GLY A 20 -9.39 12.38 -8.80
C GLY A 20 -10.14 11.48 -7.82
N ASN A 21 -10.45 10.23 -8.19
CA ASN A 21 -11.10 9.29 -7.28
C ASN A 21 -10.08 8.62 -6.37
N LEU A 22 -10.46 8.39 -5.11
CA LEU A 22 -9.64 7.63 -4.17
C LEU A 22 -9.67 6.16 -4.53
N VAL A 23 -8.50 5.54 -4.54
CA VAL A 23 -8.38 4.11 -4.80
C VAL A 23 -8.55 3.35 -3.48
N ASP A 24 -9.59 2.52 -3.42
CA ASP A 24 -9.92 1.75 -2.22
C ASP A 24 -9.12 0.45 -2.07
N ASP A 25 -8.51 -0.06 -3.15
CA ASP A 25 -7.71 -1.29 -3.16
C ASP A 25 -6.21 -1.01 -3.42
N PHE A 26 -5.34 -1.99 -3.17
CA PHE A 26 -3.90 -1.86 -3.36
C PHE A 26 -3.52 -1.55 -4.81
N VAL A 27 -2.69 -0.53 -4.97
CA VAL A 27 -2.05 -0.18 -6.25
C VAL A 27 -0.60 -0.64 -6.22
N PHE A 28 -0.31 -1.64 -7.03
CA PHE A 28 1.04 -2.15 -7.27
C PHE A 28 1.61 -1.57 -8.56
N ASP A 29 2.88 -1.17 -8.53
CA ASP A 29 3.57 -0.61 -9.70
C ASP A 29 5.03 -1.08 -9.78
N SER A 30 5.60 -1.01 -10.98
CA SER A 30 6.96 -1.45 -11.31
C SER A 30 7.83 -0.32 -11.86
N GLY A 31 7.24 0.71 -12.47
CA GLY A 31 7.96 1.64 -13.34
C GLY A 31 8.57 0.95 -14.58
N ASP A 32 9.38 1.69 -15.33
CA ASP A 32 10.06 1.23 -16.55
C ASP A 32 11.59 1.22 -16.43
N GLY A 33 12.24 0.27 -17.10
CA GLY A 33 13.71 0.15 -17.19
C GLY A 33 14.36 -0.95 -16.33
N ASP A 34 15.69 -1.06 -16.41
CA ASP A 34 16.45 -2.16 -15.80
C ASP A 34 16.37 -2.21 -14.27
N ILE A 35 16.26 -1.04 -13.63
CA ILE A 35 16.12 -0.93 -12.17
C ILE A 35 14.68 -1.23 -11.75
N ALA A 36 13.70 -0.71 -12.49
CA ALA A 36 12.27 -0.93 -12.27
C ALA A 36 11.88 -2.42 -12.26
N SER A 37 12.53 -3.22 -13.11
CA SER A 37 12.36 -4.69 -13.13
C SER A 37 12.66 -5.39 -11.80
N ARG A 38 13.29 -4.70 -10.84
CA ARG A 38 13.71 -5.21 -9.52
C ARG A 38 12.96 -4.58 -8.36
N ILE A 39 11.99 -3.71 -8.63
CA ILE A 39 11.26 -2.94 -7.60
C ILE A 39 9.77 -3.20 -7.74
N LEU A 40 9.10 -3.51 -6.63
CA LEU A 40 7.64 -3.51 -6.52
C LEU A 40 7.20 -2.37 -5.59
N HIS A 41 6.51 -1.38 -6.14
CA HIS A 41 5.91 -0.30 -5.38
C HIS A 41 4.54 -0.72 -4.87
N VAL A 42 4.27 -0.44 -3.59
CA VAL A 42 2.93 -0.51 -2.99
C VAL A 42 2.53 0.93 -2.68
N ARG A 43 1.62 1.51 -3.47
CA ARG A 43 1.39 2.97 -3.47
C ARG A 43 0.38 3.45 -2.43
N ASN A 44 -0.44 2.57 -1.90
CA ASN A 44 -1.40 2.85 -0.84
C ASN A 44 -1.51 1.67 0.13
N ALA A 45 -2.05 1.97 1.30
CA ALA A 45 -2.46 0.95 2.26
C ALA A 45 -3.95 1.18 2.61
N PRO A 46 -4.86 0.32 2.13
CA PRO A 46 -6.26 0.40 2.51
C PRO A 46 -6.46 0.15 4.01
N SER A 47 -7.56 0.68 4.54
CA SER A 47 -7.91 0.49 5.93
C SER A 47 -8.56 -0.89 6.12
N PRO A 48 -8.26 -1.62 7.21
CA PRO A 48 -7.36 -1.26 8.31
C PRO A 48 -5.96 -1.88 8.17
N GLY A 49 -4.97 -1.07 7.77
CA GLY A 49 -3.61 -1.55 7.54
C GLY A 49 -2.94 -2.21 8.75
N ALA A 50 -3.11 -1.64 9.95
CA ALA A 50 -2.45 -2.15 11.16
C ALA A 50 -3.02 -3.51 11.62
N THR A 51 -4.35 -3.64 11.64
CA THR A 51 -5.00 -4.87 12.14
C THR A 51 -4.98 -6.01 11.13
N SER A 52 -4.83 -5.70 9.83
CA SER A 52 -4.75 -6.69 8.75
C SER A 52 -3.34 -6.85 8.18
N SER A 53 -2.31 -6.43 8.92
CA SER A 53 -0.92 -6.38 8.46
C SER A 53 -0.36 -7.72 7.96
N LEU A 54 -0.74 -8.84 8.58
CA LEU A 54 -0.31 -10.17 8.14
C LEU A 54 -0.94 -10.60 6.81
N ALA A 55 -2.25 -10.40 6.64
CA ALA A 55 -2.93 -10.70 5.38
C ALA A 55 -2.40 -9.81 4.24
N ILE A 56 -2.08 -8.54 4.55
CA ILE A 56 -1.43 -7.62 3.61
C ILE A 56 -0.04 -8.14 3.24
N ALA A 57 0.75 -8.62 4.21
CA ALA A 57 2.07 -9.18 3.95
C ALA A 57 2.01 -10.43 3.06
N GLU A 58 1.04 -11.32 3.27
CA GLU A 58 0.83 -12.49 2.41
C GLU A 58 0.51 -12.09 0.96
N MET A 59 -0.39 -11.12 0.78
CA MET A 59 -0.72 -10.59 -0.56
C MET A 59 0.51 -9.98 -1.25
N ILE A 60 1.30 -9.17 -0.53
CA ILE A 60 2.51 -8.56 -1.07
C ILE A 60 3.51 -9.66 -1.45
N ASN A 61 3.70 -10.66 -0.59
CA ASN A 61 4.60 -11.78 -0.85
C ASN A 61 4.21 -12.55 -2.11
N ASP A 62 2.91 -12.77 -2.33
CA ASP A 62 2.41 -13.44 -3.53
C ASP A 62 2.68 -12.61 -4.78
N LYS A 63 2.52 -11.28 -4.72
CA LYS A 63 2.89 -10.40 -5.84
C LYS A 63 4.38 -10.31 -6.10
N VAL A 64 5.20 -10.34 -5.07
CA VAL A 64 6.66 -10.42 -5.20
C VAL A 64 7.07 -11.74 -5.87
N ALA A 65 6.49 -12.87 -5.42
CA ALA A 65 6.79 -14.18 -5.99
C ALA A 65 6.41 -14.26 -7.48
N GLU A 66 5.23 -13.76 -7.85
CA GLU A 66 4.78 -13.67 -9.23
C GLU A 66 5.71 -12.79 -10.07
N LYS A 67 5.99 -11.57 -9.61
CA LYS A 67 6.76 -10.58 -10.36
C LYS A 67 8.21 -11.00 -10.59
N PHE A 68 8.86 -11.58 -9.59
CA PHE A 68 10.27 -11.97 -9.65
C PHE A 68 10.47 -13.46 -9.90
N ASN A 69 9.39 -14.20 -10.21
CA ASN A 69 9.40 -15.63 -10.49
C ASN A 69 10.13 -16.45 -9.40
N LEU A 70 9.84 -16.13 -8.13
CA LEU A 70 10.47 -16.79 -6.99
C LEU A 70 9.75 -18.11 -6.68
N LYS A 71 10.52 -19.11 -6.26
CA LYS A 71 9.94 -20.35 -5.73
C LYS A 71 9.49 -20.12 -4.28
N ARG A 72 8.27 -20.56 -3.98
CA ARG A 72 7.68 -20.51 -2.64
C ARG A 72 8.23 -21.63 -1.76
#